data_AF-A0AA40C3E4-F1
#
_entry.id   AF-A0AA40C3E4-F1
#
_cell.length_a   1.000
_cell.length_b   1.000
_cell.length_c   1.000
_cell.angle_alpha   90.00
_cell.angle_beta   90.00
_cell.angle_gamma   90.00
#
_symmetry.space_group_name_H-M   'P 1'
#
loop_
_entity.id
_entity.type
_entity.pdbx_description
1 polymer ?
#
loop_
_entity_poly.entity_id
_entity_poly.type
_entity_poly.pdbx_seq_one_letter_code
_entity_poly.pdbx_strand_id
1 'polypeptide(L)'
;MGCNPEKGTQFTYSADRKWIGCCLPGQTLEGSYETAFDCCGAGHKLIGSRETGYRCCPSGQEFDGEKCKDTTPVCQNGKILVDGKCVCPAGTTEDASGGCQAPPPRPNITDCPSEVTAGKCYLFKMDNGEYLGYNNRGWYSASKPSNSFQPGKFKLCKEEPCQVGAAVNPGDPVRIQDLHGQANSGRDPNHWLNGATNGGHIAKTPDYSSAGVFTITKWTPGKYCLGGFSSGVGPTCPSDDPAVTFNTLDQQSCVPVELVPVPCDIRDVNNNCLWSGGQKPC
;
A
#
# COMPACT_ATOMS: atom_id res chain seq x y z
N MET A 1 -15.09 6.00 67.61
CA MET A 1 -13.96 5.10 67.26
C MET A 1 -12.95 5.95 66.52
N GLY A 2 -11.79 6.23 67.12
CA GLY A 2 -10.70 6.95 66.46
C GLY A 2 -9.66 5.97 65.92
N CYS A 3 -8.84 6.40 64.97
CA CYS A 3 -7.71 5.59 64.50
C CYS A 3 -6.75 5.35 65.68
N ASN A 4 -6.29 4.11 65.83
CA ASN A 4 -5.37 3.75 66.90
C ASN A 4 -4.00 3.39 66.29
N PRO A 5 -2.99 4.26 66.47
CA PRO A 5 -1.63 4.01 66.01
C PRO A 5 -0.98 2.78 66.65
N GLU A 6 -1.31 2.45 67.90
CA GLU A 6 -0.82 1.25 68.59
C GLU A 6 -1.39 -0.05 68.01
N LYS A 7 -2.54 0.05 67.33
CA LYS A 7 -3.13 -1.06 66.55
C LYS A 7 -2.73 -1.01 65.07
N GLY A 8 -1.76 -0.15 64.72
CA GLY A 8 -1.20 -0.06 63.37
C GLY A 8 -2.05 0.73 62.38
N THR A 9 -3.04 1.52 62.81
CA THR A 9 -3.89 2.33 61.92
C THR A 9 -3.62 3.82 62.10
N GLN A 10 -3.64 4.58 61.00
CA GLN A 10 -3.44 6.02 60.98
C GLN A 10 -4.56 6.73 60.23
N PHE A 11 -4.72 8.02 60.50
CA PHE A 11 -5.64 8.87 59.74
C PHE A 11 -5.15 8.99 58.30
N THR A 12 -6.02 8.66 57.36
CA THR A 12 -5.75 8.75 55.92
C THR A 12 -6.90 9.49 55.24
N TYR A 13 -6.56 10.51 54.46
CA TYR A 13 -7.53 11.29 53.70
C TYR A 13 -7.86 10.63 52.36
N SER A 14 -9.09 10.81 51.91
CA SER A 14 -9.45 10.54 50.51
C SER A 14 -8.68 11.45 49.56
N ALA A 15 -8.61 11.09 48.28
CA ALA A 15 -7.90 11.88 47.26
C ALA A 15 -8.38 13.34 47.17
N ASP A 16 -9.67 13.58 47.35
CA ASP A 16 -10.28 14.91 47.37
C ASP A 16 -10.17 15.63 48.73
N ARG A 17 -9.56 14.98 49.73
CA ARG A 17 -9.39 15.42 51.12
C ARG A 17 -10.69 15.76 51.86
N LYS A 18 -11.84 15.36 51.33
CA LYS A 18 -13.15 15.61 51.98
C LYS A 18 -13.49 14.57 53.03
N TRP A 19 -12.89 13.39 52.93
CA TRP A 19 -13.17 12.25 53.79
C TRP A 19 -11.92 11.78 54.50
N ILE A 20 -12.11 11.21 55.67
CA ILE A 20 -11.03 10.69 56.51
C ILE A 20 -11.42 9.30 57.02
N GLY A 21 -10.46 8.39 56.94
CA GLY A 21 -10.58 7.01 57.37
C GLY A 21 -9.37 6.54 58.16
N CYS A 22 -9.45 5.35 58.73
CA CYS A 22 -8.35 4.71 59.43
C CYS A 22 -7.78 3.61 58.56
N CYS A 23 -6.61 3.84 57.96
CA CYS A 23 -5.93 2.85 57.11
C CYS A 23 -4.59 2.42 57.72
N LEU A 24 -4.07 1.28 57.28
CA LEU A 24 -2.71 0.87 57.64
C LEU A 24 -1.67 1.78 56.96
N PRO A 25 -0.45 1.90 57.52
CA PRO A 25 0.66 2.58 56.85
C PRO A 25 0.86 2.12 55.40
N GLY A 26 0.97 3.07 54.48
CA GLY A 26 1.17 2.81 53.04
C GLY A 26 -0.11 2.57 52.23
N GLN A 27 -1.29 2.60 52.87
CA GLN A 27 -2.58 2.56 52.18
C GLN A 27 -3.15 3.96 51.93
N THR A 28 -3.99 4.09 50.91
CA THR A 28 -4.80 5.28 50.60
C THR A 28 -6.28 4.98 50.82
N LEU A 29 -7.05 5.99 51.21
CA LEU A 29 -8.50 5.89 51.30
C LEU A 29 -9.09 6.10 49.90
N GLU A 30 -9.56 5.02 49.29
CA GLU A 30 -10.14 5.03 47.95
C GLU A 30 -11.67 5.00 48.02
N GLY A 31 -12.32 5.48 46.96
CA GLY A 31 -13.77 5.53 46.84
C GLY A 31 -14.37 6.93 47.06
N SER A 32 -15.68 6.96 47.28
CA SER A 32 -16.49 8.18 47.29
C SER A 32 -17.82 7.92 48.02
N TYR A 33 -18.61 8.97 48.21
CA TYR A 33 -19.96 8.85 48.76
C TYR A 33 -20.93 8.06 47.86
N GLU A 34 -20.72 8.12 46.54
CA GLU A 34 -21.56 7.40 45.58
C GLU A 34 -21.21 5.91 45.51
N THR A 35 -19.97 5.59 45.83
CA THR A 35 -19.43 4.23 45.93
C THR A 35 -19.30 3.82 47.40
N ALA A 36 -18.50 2.78 47.69
CA ALA A 36 -17.99 2.52 49.03
C ALA A 36 -16.69 3.31 49.29
N PHE A 37 -16.22 3.31 50.55
CA PHE A 37 -14.87 3.70 50.93
C PHE A 37 -14.11 2.48 51.43
N ASP A 38 -12.85 2.33 51.01
CA ASP A 38 -11.96 1.26 51.48
C ASP A 38 -10.49 1.72 51.47
N CYS A 39 -9.65 1.06 52.26
CA CYS A 39 -8.22 1.32 52.34
C CYS A 39 -7.47 0.43 51.35
N CYS A 40 -7.08 1.00 50.20
CA CYS A 40 -6.35 0.27 49.18
C CYS A 40 -4.84 0.47 49.32
N GLY A 41 -4.06 -0.55 48.95
CA GLY A 41 -2.61 -0.44 48.87
C GLY A 41 -2.15 0.45 47.71
N ALA A 42 -0.91 0.92 47.75
CA ALA A 42 -0.32 1.68 46.66
C ALA A 42 -0.54 1.00 45.29
N GLY A 43 -0.92 1.80 44.29
CA GLY A 43 -1.20 1.33 42.93
C GLY A 43 -2.54 0.60 42.75
N HIS A 44 -3.36 0.45 43.80
CA HIS A 44 -4.70 -0.14 43.72
C HIS A 44 -5.79 0.92 43.85
N LYS A 45 -6.92 0.70 43.18
CA LYS A 45 -8.13 1.53 43.27
C LYS A 45 -9.32 0.69 43.70
N LEU A 46 -10.27 1.31 44.40
CA LEU A 46 -11.54 0.69 44.71
C LEU A 46 -12.43 0.69 43.46
N ILE A 47 -12.68 -0.49 42.90
CA ILE A 47 -13.43 -0.70 41.65
C ILE A 47 -14.56 -1.70 41.91
N GLY A 48 -15.67 -1.59 41.17
CA GLY A 48 -16.84 -2.46 41.30
C GLY A 48 -18.14 -1.66 41.30
N SER A 49 -19.25 -2.32 41.60
CA SER A 49 -20.58 -1.70 41.64
C SER A 49 -21.40 -2.21 42.83
N ARG A 50 -22.62 -1.69 43.00
CA ARG A 50 -23.54 -2.21 44.04
C ARG A 50 -23.95 -3.65 43.76
N GLU A 51 -23.99 -4.05 42.51
CA GLU A 51 -24.37 -5.39 42.06
C GLU A 51 -23.23 -6.40 42.22
N THR A 52 -21.98 -6.02 41.90
CA THR A 52 -20.81 -6.93 41.96
C THR A 52 -20.03 -6.82 43.28
N GLY A 53 -20.28 -5.80 44.08
CA GLY A 53 -19.47 -5.44 45.24
C GLY A 53 -18.24 -4.60 44.85
N TYR A 54 -17.60 -4.00 45.85
CA TYR A 54 -16.41 -3.17 45.65
C TYR A 54 -15.16 -3.91 46.12
N ARG A 55 -14.06 -3.81 45.37
CA ARG A 55 -12.76 -4.41 45.72
C ARG A 55 -11.60 -3.53 45.28
N CYS A 56 -10.54 -3.50 46.09
CA CYS A 56 -9.27 -2.90 45.68
C CYS A 56 -8.60 -3.76 44.59
N CYS A 57 -8.53 -3.23 43.36
CA CYS A 57 -7.87 -3.85 42.22
C CYS A 57 -6.66 -3.03 41.76
N PRO A 58 -5.60 -3.64 41.21
CA PRO A 58 -4.52 -2.91 40.55
C PRO A 58 -5.06 -1.88 39.56
N SER A 59 -4.46 -0.69 39.54
CA SER A 59 -4.88 0.40 38.64
C SER A 59 -4.86 -0.07 37.19
N GLY A 60 -5.98 0.08 36.48
CA GLY A 60 -6.14 -0.42 35.10
C GLY A 60 -6.83 -1.78 34.99
N GLN A 61 -7.33 -2.33 36.10
CA GLN A 61 -8.19 -3.52 36.11
C GLN A 61 -9.64 -3.19 36.47
N GLU A 62 -10.56 -4.05 36.05
CA GLU A 62 -11.98 -4.04 36.44
C GLU A 62 -12.30 -5.22 37.37
N PHE A 63 -13.33 -5.06 38.22
CA PHE A 63 -13.79 -6.11 39.12
C PHE A 63 -15.11 -6.72 38.60
N ASP A 64 -15.09 -8.02 38.30
CA ASP A 64 -16.25 -8.73 37.72
C ASP A 64 -17.20 -9.35 38.76
N GLY A 65 -16.96 -9.08 40.05
CA GLY A 65 -17.68 -9.67 41.18
C GLY A 65 -16.96 -10.84 41.84
N GLU A 66 -15.95 -11.42 41.20
CA GLU A 66 -15.11 -12.49 41.78
C GLU A 66 -13.63 -12.09 41.85
N LYS A 67 -13.10 -11.52 40.77
CA LYS A 67 -11.68 -11.18 40.63
C LYS A 67 -11.43 -9.91 39.81
N CYS A 68 -10.26 -9.33 40.02
CA CYS A 68 -9.78 -8.23 39.18
C CYS A 68 -9.30 -8.79 37.83
N LYS A 69 -9.72 -8.16 36.73
CA LYS A 69 -9.38 -8.53 35.36
C LYS A 69 -8.76 -7.35 34.63
N ASP A 70 -7.72 -7.61 33.84
CA ASP A 70 -7.14 -6.59 32.95
C ASP A 70 -8.18 -6.09 31.95
N THR A 71 -8.25 -4.78 31.76
CA THR A 71 -9.14 -4.13 30.78
C THR A 71 -8.57 -4.17 29.36
N THR A 72 -7.35 -4.67 29.18
CA THR A 72 -6.68 -4.73 27.88
C THR A 72 -7.26 -5.91 27.08
N PRO A 73 -7.89 -5.67 25.92
CA PRO A 73 -8.41 -6.76 25.10
C PRO A 73 -7.25 -7.66 24.66
N VAL A 74 -7.30 -8.93 25.03
CA VAL A 74 -6.37 -9.94 24.52
C VAL A 74 -6.79 -10.26 23.10
N CYS A 75 -6.03 -9.77 22.12
CA CYS A 75 -6.26 -10.08 20.71
C CYS A 75 -6.00 -11.56 20.44
N GLN A 76 -7.00 -12.25 19.88
CA GLN A 76 -6.93 -13.66 19.52
C GLN A 76 -6.51 -13.84 18.06
N ASN A 77 -6.16 -15.07 17.69
CA ASN A 77 -5.85 -15.48 16.31
C ASN A 77 -4.67 -14.73 15.65
N GLY A 78 -3.63 -14.43 16.42
CA GLY A 78 -2.39 -13.80 15.91
C GLY A 78 -2.52 -12.31 15.59
N LYS A 79 -3.64 -11.69 15.97
CA LYS A 79 -3.84 -10.24 15.85
C LYS A 79 -3.06 -9.49 16.93
N ILE A 80 -2.63 -8.28 16.59
CA ILE A 80 -1.97 -7.33 17.50
C ILE A 80 -2.91 -6.18 17.84
N LEU A 81 -2.77 -5.65 19.04
CA LEU A 81 -3.54 -4.48 19.48
C LEU A 81 -2.88 -3.20 18.96
N VAL A 82 -3.52 -2.53 18.02
CA VAL A 82 -3.11 -1.23 17.46
C VAL A 82 -4.27 -0.27 17.61
N ASP A 83 -4.05 0.87 18.29
CA ASP A 83 -5.08 1.89 18.55
C ASP A 83 -6.37 1.34 19.18
N GLY A 84 -6.23 0.39 20.11
CA GLY A 84 -7.36 -0.24 20.80
C GLY A 84 -8.17 -1.23 19.95
N LYS A 85 -7.71 -1.56 18.74
CA LYS A 85 -8.33 -2.55 17.85
C LYS A 85 -7.39 -3.72 17.58
N CYS A 86 -7.95 -4.93 17.53
CA CYS A 86 -7.19 -6.11 17.14
C CYS A 86 -7.10 -6.19 15.62
N VAL A 87 -5.89 -6.03 15.08
CA VAL A 87 -5.61 -6.04 13.64
C VAL A 87 -4.53 -7.07 13.31
N CYS A 88 -4.51 -7.58 12.08
CA CYS A 88 -3.43 -8.44 11.64
C CYS A 88 -2.11 -7.65 11.52
N PRO A 89 -0.97 -8.23 11.94
CA PRO A 89 0.32 -7.58 11.82
C PRO A 89 0.65 -7.29 10.36
N ALA A 90 1.47 -6.25 10.14
CA ALA A 90 1.83 -5.81 8.81
C ALA A 90 2.40 -6.96 7.96
N GLY A 91 1.90 -7.08 6.72
CA GLY A 91 2.29 -8.17 5.82
C GLY A 91 1.50 -9.48 6.03
N THR A 92 0.42 -9.47 6.81
CA THR A 92 -0.54 -10.58 6.92
C THR A 92 -1.97 -10.10 6.67
N THR A 93 -2.85 -11.01 6.27
CA THR A 93 -4.27 -10.74 6.01
C THR A 93 -5.15 -11.69 6.82
N GLU A 94 -6.31 -11.19 7.25
CA GLU A 94 -7.29 -12.01 7.98
C GLU A 94 -7.92 -13.05 7.05
N ASP A 95 -7.92 -14.31 7.48
CA ASP A 95 -8.53 -15.43 6.78
C ASP A 95 -10.01 -15.62 7.11
N ALA A 96 -10.66 -16.59 6.46
CA ALA A 96 -12.07 -16.89 6.68
C ALA A 96 -12.41 -17.37 8.11
N SER A 97 -11.41 -17.76 8.90
CA SER A 97 -11.55 -18.15 10.31
C SER A 97 -11.25 -17.00 11.28
N GLY A 98 -10.94 -15.81 10.76
CA GLY A 98 -10.61 -14.63 11.54
C GLY A 98 -9.17 -14.64 12.08
N GLY A 99 -8.28 -15.45 11.52
CA GLY A 99 -6.86 -15.53 11.88
C GLY A 99 -5.94 -14.87 10.86
N CYS A 100 -4.75 -14.45 11.31
CA CYS A 100 -3.81 -13.76 10.43
C CYS A 100 -2.95 -14.76 9.65
N GLN A 101 -3.10 -14.76 8.33
CA GLN A 101 -2.31 -15.57 7.42
C GLN A 101 -1.26 -14.73 6.70
N ALA A 102 -0.06 -15.29 6.56
CA ALA A 102 0.92 -14.78 5.62
C ALA A 102 0.34 -14.87 4.20
N PRO A 103 0.62 -13.90 3.32
CA PRO A 103 0.25 -14.00 1.93
C PRO A 103 0.77 -15.33 1.36
N PRO A 104 0.02 -15.97 0.45
CA PRO A 104 0.46 -17.21 -0.14
C PRO A 104 1.87 -17.03 -0.71
N PRO A 105 2.76 -18.03 -0.56
CA PRO A 105 4.10 -17.95 -1.10
C PRO A 105 4.01 -17.62 -2.58
N ARG A 106 4.79 -16.63 -3.03
CA ARG A 106 4.86 -16.30 -4.46
C ARG A 106 5.23 -17.58 -5.21
N PRO A 107 4.56 -17.89 -6.33
CA PRO A 107 4.95 -19.02 -7.16
C PRO A 107 6.44 -18.90 -7.50
N ASN A 108 7.12 -20.03 -7.56
CA ASN A 108 8.53 -20.06 -7.87
C ASN A 108 8.71 -19.47 -9.26
N ILE A 109 9.39 -18.32 -9.38
CA ILE A 109 9.47 -17.55 -10.63
C ILE A 109 10.14 -18.35 -11.76
N THR A 110 10.94 -19.37 -11.40
CA THR A 110 11.52 -20.34 -12.33
C THR A 110 10.47 -21.18 -13.07
N ASP A 111 9.34 -21.45 -12.43
CA ASP A 111 8.26 -22.26 -12.99
C ASP A 111 7.31 -21.40 -13.87
N CYS A 112 7.43 -20.07 -13.78
CA CYS A 112 6.60 -19.09 -14.49
C CYS A 112 7.47 -17.91 -14.96
N PRO A 113 8.39 -18.11 -15.91
CA PRO A 113 9.30 -17.06 -16.36
C PRO A 113 8.53 -15.92 -17.02
N SER A 114 8.93 -14.68 -16.73
CA SER A 114 8.38 -13.52 -17.43
C SER A 114 8.92 -13.42 -18.86
N GLU A 115 8.03 -13.08 -19.79
CA GLU A 115 8.35 -12.73 -21.18
C GLU A 115 8.81 -11.26 -21.30
N VAL A 116 8.61 -10.47 -20.26
CA VAL A 116 8.93 -9.04 -20.21
C VAL A 116 10.17 -8.82 -19.34
N THR A 117 11.15 -8.11 -19.87
CA THR A 117 12.40 -7.82 -19.16
C THR A 117 12.67 -6.33 -19.11
N ALA A 118 13.13 -5.87 -17.96
CA ALA A 118 13.59 -4.51 -17.76
C ALA A 118 14.71 -4.17 -18.75
N GLY A 119 14.72 -2.92 -19.17
CA GLY A 119 15.70 -2.36 -20.09
C GLY A 119 15.49 -2.67 -21.58
N LYS A 120 14.53 -3.55 -21.94
CA LYS A 120 14.11 -3.71 -23.34
C LYS A 120 13.10 -2.64 -23.76
N CYS A 121 13.03 -2.40 -25.06
CA CYS A 121 12.16 -1.40 -25.66
C CYS A 121 10.97 -2.04 -26.37
N TYR A 122 9.83 -1.39 -26.24
CA TYR A 122 8.55 -1.88 -26.74
C TYR A 122 7.76 -0.72 -27.37
N LEU A 123 6.98 -1.02 -28.40
CA LEU A 123 5.82 -0.21 -28.75
C LEU A 123 4.62 -0.78 -27.99
N PHE A 124 3.74 0.09 -27.51
CA PHE A 124 2.49 -0.34 -26.89
C PHE A 124 1.37 -0.17 -27.90
N LYS A 125 0.80 -1.29 -28.35
CA LYS A 125 -0.34 -1.30 -29.25
C LYS A 125 -1.61 -1.51 -28.44
N MET A 126 -2.54 -0.59 -28.59
CA MET A 126 -3.78 -0.51 -27.82
C MET A 126 -4.87 -1.36 -28.50
N ASP A 127 -5.98 -1.60 -27.81
CA ASP A 127 -7.10 -2.42 -28.34
C ASP A 127 -7.74 -1.85 -29.62
N ASN A 128 -7.64 -0.55 -29.85
CA ASN A 128 -8.08 0.08 -31.09
C ASN A 128 -7.14 -0.19 -32.29
N GLY A 129 -6.06 -0.96 -32.09
CA GLY A 129 -5.07 -1.31 -33.11
C GLY A 129 -4.00 -0.24 -33.35
N GLU A 130 -4.10 0.91 -32.68
CA GLU A 130 -3.15 2.01 -32.79
C GLU A 130 -2.08 1.93 -31.71
N TYR A 131 -1.01 2.72 -31.86
CA TYR A 131 0.09 2.74 -30.90
C TYR A 131 -0.05 3.89 -29.93
N LEU A 132 0.31 3.67 -28.67
CA LEU A 132 0.46 4.74 -27.69
C LEU A 132 1.68 5.59 -28.05
N GLY A 133 1.52 6.91 -28.03
CA GLY A 133 2.59 7.85 -28.35
C GLY A 133 2.30 9.24 -27.82
N TYR A 134 3.33 10.09 -27.77
CA TYR A 134 3.21 11.45 -27.30
C TYR A 134 2.70 12.36 -28.42
N ASN A 135 1.55 13.00 -28.20
CA ASN A 135 0.91 13.85 -29.18
C ASN A 135 1.34 15.33 -29.04
N ASN A 136 0.99 16.14 -30.03
CA ASN A 136 1.28 17.58 -30.04
C ASN A 136 0.48 18.40 -29.02
N ARG A 137 -0.49 17.79 -28.32
CA ARG A 137 -1.25 18.43 -27.24
C ARG A 137 -0.55 18.31 -25.89
N GLY A 138 0.48 17.45 -25.80
CA GLY A 138 1.35 17.34 -24.64
C GLY A 138 1.08 16.13 -23.74
N TRP A 139 0.38 15.11 -24.25
CA TRP A 139 0.09 13.88 -23.50
C TRP A 139 0.18 12.64 -24.36
N TYR A 140 0.16 11.48 -23.71
CA TYR A 140 0.14 10.18 -24.38
C TYR A 140 -1.28 9.79 -24.78
N SER A 141 -1.45 9.44 -26.06
CA SER A 141 -2.70 8.95 -26.63
C SER A 141 -2.43 7.86 -27.66
N ALA A 142 -3.41 7.00 -27.94
CA ALA A 142 -3.35 6.10 -29.09
C ALA A 142 -3.69 6.87 -30.37
N SER A 143 -2.88 6.73 -31.41
CA SER A 143 -3.18 7.31 -32.72
C SER A 143 -2.37 6.65 -33.84
N LYS A 144 -2.71 6.98 -35.09
CA LYS A 144 -1.91 6.60 -36.26
C LYS A 144 -0.67 7.49 -36.37
N PRO A 145 0.48 6.95 -36.79
CA PRO A 145 1.67 7.74 -37.11
C PRO A 145 1.34 8.87 -38.09
N SER A 146 1.79 10.08 -37.78
CA SER A 146 1.65 11.26 -38.63
C SER A 146 2.80 12.23 -38.35
N ASN A 147 2.81 13.39 -39.01
CA ASN A 147 3.77 14.43 -38.66
C ASN A 147 3.55 14.95 -37.22
N SER A 148 2.34 14.97 -36.69
CA SER A 148 2.06 15.45 -35.33
C SER A 148 2.05 14.34 -34.27
N PHE A 149 2.30 13.09 -34.67
CA PHE A 149 2.21 11.94 -33.79
C PHE A 149 3.24 10.87 -34.16
N GLN A 150 4.06 10.48 -33.19
CA GLN A 150 4.99 9.36 -33.31
C GLN A 150 4.70 8.34 -32.20
N PRO A 151 4.62 7.03 -32.51
CA PRO A 151 4.58 5.99 -31.49
C PRO A 151 5.73 6.14 -30.50
N GLY A 152 5.43 6.04 -29.22
CA GLY A 152 6.46 6.04 -28.19
C GLY A 152 7.34 4.80 -28.31
N LYS A 153 8.61 4.93 -27.92
CA LYS A 153 9.52 3.79 -27.79
C LYS A 153 9.81 3.60 -26.32
N PHE A 154 9.05 2.72 -25.69
CA PHE A 154 8.98 2.61 -24.24
C PHE A 154 9.97 1.60 -23.70
N LYS A 155 10.85 2.05 -22.82
CA LYS A 155 11.76 1.21 -22.04
C LYS A 155 11.16 1.01 -20.64
N LEU A 156 11.00 -0.24 -20.24
CA LEU A 156 10.50 -0.60 -18.91
C LEU A 156 11.65 -0.64 -17.90
N CYS A 157 11.54 0.08 -16.80
CA CYS A 157 12.63 0.29 -15.85
C CYS A 157 12.17 0.00 -14.42
N LYS A 158 12.86 -0.90 -13.71
CA LYS A 158 12.62 -1.14 -12.27
C LYS A 158 13.28 -0.07 -11.39
N GLU A 159 14.33 0.55 -11.91
CA GLU A 159 15.09 1.63 -11.29
C GLU A 159 15.52 2.70 -12.31
N GLU A 160 15.94 3.87 -11.84
CA GLU A 160 16.30 5.02 -12.70
C GLU A 160 17.43 4.73 -13.69
N PRO A 161 18.53 4.02 -13.33
CA PRO A 161 19.54 3.59 -14.29
C PRO A 161 18.99 2.65 -15.38
N CYS A 162 17.83 2.03 -15.15
CA CYS A 162 17.13 1.14 -16.06
C CYS A 162 18.03 0.00 -16.59
N GLN A 163 18.50 -0.84 -15.68
CA GLN A 163 19.39 -1.95 -15.99
C GLN A 163 18.68 -3.00 -16.85
N VAL A 164 19.42 -3.61 -17.77
CA VAL A 164 18.88 -4.61 -18.70
C VAL A 164 18.88 -5.99 -18.04
N GLY A 165 17.80 -6.75 -18.26
CA GLY A 165 17.79 -8.20 -18.05
C GLY A 165 17.05 -8.70 -16.82
N ALA A 166 16.61 -7.82 -15.92
CA ALA A 166 15.74 -8.22 -14.82
C ALA A 166 14.33 -8.57 -15.35
N ALA A 167 13.76 -9.69 -14.92
CA ALA A 167 12.36 -10.01 -15.22
C ALA A 167 11.42 -8.94 -14.63
N VAL A 168 10.39 -8.60 -15.40
CA VAL A 168 9.26 -7.78 -14.96
C VAL A 168 8.07 -8.70 -14.74
N ASN A 169 7.69 -8.91 -13.49
CA ASN A 169 6.62 -9.83 -13.09
C ASN A 169 5.38 -9.05 -12.63
N PRO A 170 4.21 -9.71 -12.55
CA PRO A 170 3.03 -9.11 -11.91
C PRO A 170 3.37 -8.66 -10.49
N GLY A 171 3.02 -7.41 -10.16
CA GLY A 171 3.34 -6.81 -8.86
C GLY A 171 4.81 -6.40 -8.69
N ASP A 172 5.61 -6.35 -9.77
CA ASP A 172 6.82 -5.54 -9.79
C ASP A 172 6.46 -4.08 -10.10
N PRO A 173 7.03 -3.10 -9.38
CA PRO A 173 6.93 -1.70 -9.75
C PRO A 173 7.84 -1.42 -10.94
N VAL A 174 7.28 -0.81 -11.98
CA VAL A 174 8.04 -0.36 -13.15
C VAL A 174 7.70 1.08 -13.49
N ARG A 175 8.71 1.86 -13.88
CA ARG A 175 8.55 3.15 -14.54
C ARG A 175 8.81 2.99 -16.02
N ILE A 176 8.21 3.86 -16.82
CA ILE A 176 8.25 3.76 -18.27
C ILE A 176 8.95 5.00 -18.80
N GLN A 177 10.08 4.80 -19.47
CA GLN A 177 10.82 5.84 -20.15
C GLN A 177 10.48 5.82 -21.64
N ASP A 178 10.14 6.95 -22.23
CA ASP A 178 9.99 7.09 -23.67
C ASP A 178 11.30 7.62 -24.27
N LEU A 179 11.93 6.81 -25.12
CA LEU A 179 13.17 7.18 -25.79
C LEU A 179 12.95 8.19 -26.91
N HIS A 180 11.72 8.28 -27.44
CA HIS A 180 11.40 9.29 -28.43
C HIS A 180 11.12 10.64 -27.77
N GLY A 181 11.56 11.69 -28.47
CA GLY A 181 11.11 13.05 -28.19
C GLY A 181 9.77 13.36 -28.87
N GLN A 182 9.35 14.61 -28.81
CA GLN A 182 8.15 15.09 -29.49
C GLN A 182 8.27 14.88 -31.01
N ALA A 183 7.16 14.52 -31.66
CA ALA A 183 7.09 14.33 -33.11
C ALA A 183 7.65 15.55 -33.87
N ASN A 184 8.33 15.30 -35.00
CA ASN A 184 9.07 16.26 -35.85
C ASN A 184 10.22 17.05 -35.22
N SER A 185 10.27 17.22 -33.90
CA SER A 185 11.30 18.06 -33.25
C SER A 185 12.32 17.27 -32.46
N GLY A 186 12.00 16.05 -32.04
CA GLY A 186 12.84 15.23 -31.18
C GLY A 186 13.11 15.83 -29.80
N ARG A 187 12.39 16.88 -29.40
CA ARG A 187 12.54 17.53 -28.09
C ARG A 187 12.13 16.59 -26.96
N ASP A 188 12.75 16.75 -25.79
CA ASP A 188 12.40 15.99 -24.59
C ASP A 188 12.50 14.45 -24.74
N PRO A 189 13.58 13.90 -25.35
CA PRO A 189 13.77 12.46 -25.42
C PRO A 189 14.18 11.90 -24.05
N ASN A 190 14.01 10.60 -23.84
CA ASN A 190 14.36 9.89 -22.59
C ASN A 190 13.61 10.39 -21.34
N HIS A 191 12.46 11.03 -21.53
CA HIS A 191 11.59 11.44 -20.44
C HIS A 191 10.67 10.30 -20.00
N TRP A 192 10.24 10.36 -18.76
CA TRP A 192 9.37 9.37 -18.14
C TRP A 192 7.90 9.69 -18.39
N LEU A 193 7.06 8.66 -18.38
CA LEU A 193 5.62 8.81 -18.25
C LEU A 193 5.33 9.25 -16.81
N ASN A 194 4.66 10.38 -16.62
CA ASN A 194 4.36 10.92 -15.30
C ASN A 194 3.20 10.17 -14.59
N GLY A 195 3.05 10.40 -13.30
CA GLY A 195 1.99 9.83 -12.46
C GLY A 195 0.69 10.63 -12.45
N ALA A 196 0.21 11.12 -13.60
CA ALA A 196 -1.00 11.95 -13.65
C ALA A 196 -2.24 11.20 -13.14
N THR A 197 -2.96 11.80 -12.18
CA THR A 197 -4.16 11.24 -11.54
C THR A 197 -5.37 12.18 -11.72
N ASN A 198 -6.55 11.79 -11.21
CA ASN A 198 -7.76 12.63 -11.13
C ASN A 198 -8.24 13.16 -12.49
N GLY A 199 -8.14 12.34 -13.53
CA GLY A 199 -8.54 12.71 -14.90
C GLY A 199 -7.47 13.46 -15.69
N GLY A 200 -6.32 13.77 -15.10
CA GLY A 200 -5.18 14.31 -15.83
C GLY A 200 -4.57 13.28 -16.78
N HIS A 201 -4.27 13.69 -18.02
CA HIS A 201 -3.61 12.82 -18.99
C HIS A 201 -2.15 12.55 -18.58
N ILE A 202 -1.70 11.30 -18.73
CA ILE A 202 -0.28 10.97 -18.58
C ILE A 202 0.51 11.73 -19.64
N ALA A 203 1.57 12.41 -19.21
CA ALA A 203 2.45 13.26 -20.01
C ALA A 203 3.93 12.91 -19.74
N LYS A 204 4.84 13.66 -20.36
CA LYS A 204 6.30 13.52 -20.13
C LYS A 204 6.72 14.24 -18.86
N THR A 205 7.69 13.68 -18.15
CA THR A 205 8.45 14.35 -17.08
C THR A 205 9.94 13.99 -17.18
N PRO A 206 10.87 14.95 -17.05
CA PRO A 206 12.30 14.65 -16.94
C PRO A 206 12.65 14.05 -15.57
N ASP A 207 11.82 14.30 -14.55
CA ASP A 207 12.07 13.91 -13.18
C ASP A 207 11.54 12.50 -12.89
N TYR A 208 12.46 11.61 -12.52
CA TYR A 208 12.17 10.22 -12.16
C TYR A 208 11.24 10.10 -10.94
N SER A 209 11.33 11.03 -10.00
CA SER A 209 10.48 11.01 -8.80
C SER A 209 9.01 11.32 -9.12
N SER A 210 8.78 12.11 -10.17
CA SER A 210 7.45 12.42 -10.72
C SER A 210 6.94 11.37 -11.72
N ALA A 211 7.75 10.36 -12.05
CA ALA A 211 7.36 9.29 -12.96
C ALA A 211 6.28 8.38 -12.33
N GLY A 212 5.28 8.02 -13.12
CA GLY A 212 4.23 7.10 -12.73
C GLY A 212 4.80 5.71 -12.46
N VAL A 213 4.30 5.06 -11.41
CA VAL A 213 4.71 3.69 -11.06
C VAL A 213 3.63 2.73 -11.56
N PHE A 214 3.98 1.97 -12.57
CA PHE A 214 3.13 1.02 -13.26
C PHE A 214 3.37 -0.39 -12.76
N THR A 215 2.45 -1.28 -13.09
CA THR A 215 2.64 -2.72 -13.07
C THR A 215 2.11 -3.30 -14.37
N ILE A 216 2.62 -4.46 -14.75
CA ILE A 216 2.20 -5.15 -15.95
C ILE A 216 1.98 -6.62 -15.65
N THR A 217 0.87 -7.16 -16.15
CA THR A 217 0.53 -8.57 -15.98
C THR A 217 -0.01 -9.14 -17.30
N LYS A 218 0.15 -10.45 -17.50
CA LYS A 218 -0.41 -11.14 -18.66
C LYS A 218 -1.95 -11.11 -18.54
N TRP A 219 -2.64 -10.77 -19.63
CA TRP A 219 -4.09 -10.53 -19.60
C TRP A 219 -4.86 -11.60 -20.39
N THR A 220 -4.66 -11.60 -21.69
CA THR A 220 -5.20 -12.58 -22.65
C THR A 220 -4.07 -13.00 -23.57
N PRO A 221 -4.23 -14.05 -24.39
CA PRO A 221 -3.17 -14.47 -25.32
C PRO A 221 -2.65 -13.28 -26.15
N GLY A 222 -1.35 -12.99 -26.03
CA GLY A 222 -0.68 -11.88 -26.73
C GLY A 222 -0.90 -10.48 -26.15
N LYS A 223 -1.66 -10.32 -25.06
CA LYS A 223 -1.92 -9.01 -24.43
C LYS A 223 -1.52 -8.98 -22.97
N TYR A 224 -1.17 -7.79 -22.54
CA TYR A 224 -0.81 -7.42 -21.19
C TYR A 224 -1.78 -6.37 -20.67
N CYS A 225 -2.01 -6.38 -19.37
CA CYS A 225 -2.81 -5.39 -18.65
C CYS A 225 -1.83 -4.41 -18.02
N LEU A 226 -1.82 -3.17 -18.52
CA LEU A 226 -1.01 -2.06 -18.00
C LEU A 226 -1.81 -1.35 -16.91
N GLY A 227 -1.40 -1.54 -15.66
CA GLY A 227 -2.01 -0.94 -14.48
C GLY A 227 -1.04 0.00 -13.76
N GLY A 228 -1.54 0.66 -12.71
CA GLY A 228 -0.69 1.34 -11.74
C GLY A 228 -0.26 0.35 -10.66
N PHE A 229 0.88 0.60 -10.02
CA PHE A 229 1.38 -0.30 -8.99
C PHE A 229 0.51 -0.30 -7.71
N SER A 230 0.01 0.88 -7.32
CA SER A 230 -0.86 1.07 -6.15
C SER A 230 -2.23 1.70 -6.50
N SER A 231 -2.53 1.82 -7.80
CA SER A 231 -3.74 2.43 -8.36
C SER A 231 -4.04 1.78 -9.71
N GLY A 232 -5.24 1.99 -10.24
CA GLY A 232 -5.55 1.53 -11.59
C GLY A 232 -4.93 2.45 -12.64
N VAL A 233 -4.95 2.00 -13.88
CA VAL A 233 -4.78 2.85 -15.06
C VAL A 233 -6.02 2.67 -15.93
N GLY A 234 -6.50 3.76 -16.51
CA GLY A 234 -7.72 3.75 -17.29
C GLY A 234 -7.75 4.87 -18.34
N PRO A 235 -8.79 4.91 -19.17
CA PRO A 235 -8.97 5.97 -20.14
C PRO A 235 -9.20 7.32 -19.43
N THR A 236 -8.76 8.39 -20.06
CA THR A 236 -9.06 9.77 -19.62
C THR A 236 -10.47 10.20 -20.03
N CYS A 237 -11.09 11.09 -19.25
CA CYS A 237 -12.36 11.73 -19.58
C CYS A 237 -12.11 13.21 -19.98
N PRO A 238 -12.72 13.74 -21.05
CA PRO A 238 -13.64 13.08 -21.99
C PRO A 238 -12.91 12.12 -22.96
N SER A 239 -13.64 11.12 -23.44
CA SER A 239 -13.12 9.92 -24.14
C SER A 239 -12.83 10.10 -25.63
N ASP A 240 -12.79 11.32 -26.15
CA ASP A 240 -12.66 11.57 -27.59
C ASP A 240 -11.26 11.18 -28.10
N ASP A 241 -10.25 11.25 -27.22
CA ASP A 241 -8.92 10.72 -27.46
C ASP A 241 -8.69 9.47 -26.60
N PRO A 242 -8.16 8.37 -27.16
CA PRO A 242 -7.78 7.17 -26.40
C PRO A 242 -6.49 7.41 -25.61
N ALA A 243 -6.54 8.33 -24.65
CA ALA A 243 -5.46 8.68 -23.72
C ALA A 243 -5.66 7.99 -22.36
N VAL A 244 -4.61 7.98 -21.54
CA VAL A 244 -4.54 7.20 -20.30
C VAL A 244 -4.23 8.06 -19.07
N THR A 245 -4.77 7.66 -17.91
CA THR A 245 -4.60 8.30 -16.60
C THR A 245 -4.52 7.26 -15.48
N PHE A 246 -3.91 7.61 -14.35
CA PHE A 246 -4.02 6.80 -13.14
C PHE A 246 -5.40 6.98 -12.49
N ASN A 247 -6.04 5.85 -12.19
CA ASN A 247 -7.35 5.77 -11.57
C ASN A 247 -7.20 5.40 -10.09
N THR A 248 -7.53 6.33 -9.20
CA THR A 248 -7.44 6.13 -7.75
C THR A 248 -8.69 5.47 -7.16
N LEU A 249 -9.81 5.48 -7.89
CA LEU A 249 -11.10 4.95 -7.43
C LEU A 249 -11.23 3.45 -7.70
N ASP A 250 -10.69 2.98 -8.82
CA ASP A 250 -10.61 1.56 -9.15
C ASP A 250 -9.14 1.16 -9.27
N GLN A 251 -8.61 0.56 -8.21
CA GLN A 251 -7.21 0.12 -8.13
C GLN A 251 -6.88 -1.08 -9.02
N GLN A 252 -7.91 -1.78 -9.53
CA GLN A 252 -7.73 -2.94 -10.41
C GLN A 252 -7.95 -2.57 -11.89
N SER A 253 -8.34 -1.33 -12.19
CA SER A 253 -8.49 -0.90 -13.58
C SER A 253 -7.14 -0.97 -14.30
N CYS A 254 -7.16 -1.45 -15.54
CA CYS A 254 -5.97 -1.43 -16.38
C CYS A 254 -6.34 -1.25 -17.85
N VAL A 255 -5.33 -0.93 -18.64
CA VAL A 255 -5.47 -0.77 -20.09
C VAL A 255 -4.81 -1.96 -20.78
N PRO A 256 -5.55 -2.74 -21.58
CA PRO A 256 -4.96 -3.81 -22.38
C PRO A 256 -4.01 -3.27 -23.44
N VAL A 257 -2.82 -3.83 -23.52
CA VAL A 257 -1.77 -3.49 -24.49
C VAL A 257 -1.10 -4.74 -25.04
N GLU A 258 -0.82 -4.76 -26.33
CA GLU A 258 0.13 -5.67 -26.95
C GLU A 258 1.52 -5.02 -26.88
N LEU A 259 2.48 -5.72 -26.27
CA LEU A 259 3.88 -5.29 -26.22
C LEU A 259 4.61 -5.78 -27.46
N VAL A 260 4.96 -4.86 -28.36
CA VAL A 260 5.70 -5.18 -29.58
C VAL A 260 7.18 -4.89 -29.34
N PRO A 261 8.06 -5.91 -29.20
CA PRO A 261 9.48 -5.70 -28.94
C PRO A 261 10.15 -5.00 -30.12
N VAL A 262 10.97 -3.98 -29.84
CA VAL A 262 11.72 -3.23 -30.85
C VAL A 262 13.13 -2.91 -30.37
N PRO A 263 14.10 -2.69 -31.28
CA PRO A 263 15.41 -2.17 -30.90
C PRO A 263 15.33 -0.83 -30.17
N CYS A 264 16.02 -0.74 -29.04
CA CYS A 264 16.18 0.52 -28.32
C CYS A 264 16.95 1.53 -29.18
N ASP A 265 18.17 1.17 -29.59
CA ASP A 265 18.97 1.90 -30.56
C ASP A 265 18.86 1.19 -31.93
N ILE A 266 18.34 1.90 -32.94
CA ILE A 266 18.22 1.36 -34.30
C ILE A 266 19.56 1.26 -35.02
N ARG A 267 20.61 1.91 -34.50
CA ARG A 267 21.97 1.92 -35.04
C ARG A 267 22.87 0.86 -34.41
N ASP A 268 22.39 0.14 -33.40
CA ASP A 268 23.14 -0.95 -32.78
C ASP A 268 23.42 -2.04 -33.83
N VAL A 269 24.71 -2.35 -34.02
CA VAL A 269 25.17 -3.37 -34.98
C VAL A 269 24.58 -4.75 -34.67
N ASN A 270 24.26 -5.04 -33.42
CA ASN A 270 23.64 -6.30 -33.03
C ASN A 270 22.22 -6.46 -33.61
N ASN A 271 21.57 -5.37 -34.04
CA ASN A 271 20.29 -5.46 -34.76
C ASN A 271 20.41 -6.21 -36.09
N ASN A 272 21.60 -6.29 -36.69
CA ASN A 272 21.83 -7.08 -37.90
C ASN A 272 21.53 -8.57 -37.67
N CYS A 273 21.68 -9.06 -36.44
CA CYS A 273 21.30 -10.41 -36.05
C CYS A 273 19.77 -10.63 -36.05
N LEU A 274 18.96 -9.57 -36.08
CA LEU A 274 17.52 -9.66 -36.25
C LEU A 274 17.13 -9.84 -37.73
N TRP A 275 17.99 -9.46 -38.68
CA TRP A 275 17.70 -9.55 -40.11
C TRP A 275 17.79 -10.99 -40.63
N SER A 276 18.68 -11.80 -40.05
CA SER A 276 18.81 -13.23 -40.35
C SER A 276 17.78 -14.10 -39.61
N GLY A 277 16.97 -13.51 -38.72
CA GLY A 277 15.89 -14.13 -37.96
C GLY A 277 14.62 -14.36 -38.77
N GLY A 278 14.75 -14.87 -39.99
CA GLY A 278 13.66 -15.55 -40.66
C GLY A 278 13.34 -16.84 -39.91
N GLN A 279 12.47 -16.77 -38.90
CA GLN A 279 11.59 -17.90 -38.63
C GLN A 279 10.85 -18.19 -39.95
N LYS A 280 11.31 -19.21 -40.68
CA LYS A 280 10.38 -19.94 -41.54
C LYS A 280 9.28 -20.50 -40.62
N PRO A 281 8.00 -20.41 -40.99
CA PRO A 281 6.95 -21.06 -40.23
C PRO A 281 7.10 -22.58 -40.41
N CYS A 282 7.55 -23.26 -39.36
CA CYS A 282 7.35 -24.69 -39.08
C CYS A 282 7.39 -24.86 -37.56
#